data_AF-A0A7J0DG20-F1
#
_entry.id   AF-A0A7J0DG20-F1
#
_cell.length_a   1.000
_cell.length_b   1.000
_cell.length_c   1.000
_cell.angle_alpha   90.00
_cell.angle_beta   90.00
_cell.angle_gamma   90.00
#
_symmetry.space_group_name_H-M   'P 1'
#
loop_
_entity.id
_entity.type
_entity.pdbx_description
1 polymer ?
#
loop_
_entity_poly.entity_id
_entity_poly.type
_entity_poly.pdbx_seq_one_letter_code
_entity_poly.pdbx_strand_id
1 'polypeptide(L)'
;MVEITLPLADGLPEGCEATNDFRVEQIPYLKVYDDLLHAPFEELVHRHSPDFIFLDLVPCWVPEIAAKFSIGSAFTAATLAYLGPQAEMKSLS
;
A
#
# COMPACT_ATOMS: atom_id res chain seq x y z
N MET A 1 0.28 -12.50 -12.08
CA MET A 1 0.65 -11.29 -11.34
C MET A 1 0.44 -10.12 -12.29
N VAL A 2 -0.29 -9.08 -11.88
CA VAL A 2 -0.41 -7.84 -12.66
C VAL A 2 0.62 -6.86 -12.11
N GLU A 3 1.34 -6.21 -13.00
CA GLU A 3 2.39 -5.26 -12.63
C GLU A 3 1.77 -3.89 -12.37
N ILE A 4 2.20 -3.23 -11.30
CA ILE A 4 1.94 -1.82 -11.02
C ILE A 4 3.27 -1.11 -11.16
N THR A 5 3.46 -0.35 -12.23
CA THR A 5 4.67 0.44 -12.43
C THR A 5 4.66 1.64 -11.50
N LEU A 6 5.72 1.79 -10.72
CA LEU A 6 5.87 2.89 -9.80
C LEU A 6 6.20 4.18 -10.58
N PRO A 7 5.44 5.26 -10.41
CA PRO A 7 5.77 6.52 -11.06
C PRO A 7 7.16 7.00 -10.66
N LEU A 8 7.97 7.44 -11.62
CA LEU A 8 9.20 8.17 -11.30
C LEU A 8 8.83 9.47 -10.58
N ALA A 9 9.49 9.75 -9.46
CA ALA A 9 9.48 11.07 -8.85
C ALA A 9 10.92 11.54 -8.57
N ASP A 10 11.11 12.86 -8.69
CA ASP A 10 12.42 13.48 -8.52
C ASP A 10 13.01 13.19 -7.14
N GLY A 11 14.23 12.66 -7.13
CA GLY A 11 14.96 12.35 -5.90
C GLY A 11 14.67 10.96 -5.30
N LEU A 12 13.83 10.13 -5.95
CA LEU A 12 13.72 8.72 -5.60
C LEU A 12 14.85 7.90 -6.26
N PRO A 13 15.55 7.03 -5.51
CA PRO A 13 16.59 6.19 -6.08
C PRO A 13 16.01 5.16 -7.04
N GLU A 14 16.54 5.10 -8.27
CA GLU A 14 16.11 4.14 -9.29
C GLU A 14 16.28 2.69 -8.83
N GLY A 15 15.28 1.86 -9.09
CA GLY A 15 15.31 0.43 -8.81
C GLY A 15 15.16 0.04 -7.34
N CYS A 16 14.81 0.98 -6.45
CA CYS A 16 14.49 0.67 -5.06
C CYS A 16 13.00 0.33 -4.93
N GLU A 17 12.69 -0.97 -4.98
CA GLU A 17 11.31 -1.49 -4.94
C GLU A 17 10.99 -2.23 -3.63
N ALA A 18 12.01 -2.51 -2.81
CA ALA A 18 11.88 -3.21 -1.54
C ALA A 18 12.41 -2.39 -0.37
N THR A 19 11.84 -2.58 0.82
CA THR A 19 12.32 -1.96 2.06
C THR A 19 13.81 -2.21 2.30
N ASN A 20 14.33 -3.36 1.89
CA ASN A 20 15.73 -3.73 2.03
C ASN A 20 16.67 -2.97 1.06
N ASP A 21 16.13 -2.28 0.06
CA ASP A 21 16.92 -1.42 -0.85
C ASP A 21 17.26 -0.07 -0.21
N PHE A 22 16.59 0.29 0.89
CA PHE A 22 16.77 1.54 1.59
C PHE A 22 17.64 1.40 2.84
N ARG A 23 18.52 2.37 3.05
CA ARG A 23 19.13 2.60 4.36
C ARG A 23 18.11 3.24 5.31
N VAL A 24 18.36 3.17 6.61
CA VAL A 24 17.46 3.71 7.64
C VAL A 24 17.13 5.19 7.39
N GLU A 25 18.11 5.97 6.93
CA GLU A 25 17.94 7.40 6.64
C GLU A 25 17.04 7.66 5.42
N GLN A 26 16.83 6.64 4.58
CA GLN A 26 16.03 6.69 3.36
C GLN A 26 14.62 6.13 3.56
N ILE A 27 14.29 5.60 4.74
CA ILE A 27 12.93 5.14 5.10
C ILE A 27 11.85 6.19 4.79
N PRO A 28 12.06 7.51 4.97
CA PRO A 28 11.06 8.51 4.60
C PRO A 28 10.63 8.46 3.12
N TYR A 29 11.48 7.97 2.21
CA TYR A 29 11.10 7.80 0.80
C TYR A 29 10.05 6.70 0.60
N LEU A 30 9.98 5.69 1.48
CA LEU A 30 8.94 4.65 1.39
C LEU A 30 7.53 5.23 1.45
N LYS A 31 7.34 6.32 2.21
CA LYS A 31 6.07 7.03 2.24
C LYS A 31 5.75 7.67 0.89
N VAL A 32 6.74 8.28 0.23
CA VAL A 32 6.57 8.88 -1.10
C VAL A 32 6.22 7.80 -2.13
N TYR A 33 6.90 6.65 -2.08
CA TYR A 33 6.59 5.49 -2.91
C TYR A 33 5.14 5.01 -2.70
N ASP A 34 4.70 4.90 -1.45
CA ASP A 34 3.33 4.50 -1.08
C ASP A 34 2.28 5.51 -1.59
N ASP A 35 2.52 6.81 -1.41
CA ASP A 35 1.63 7.88 -1.90
C ASP A 35 1.50 7.84 -3.44
N LEU A 36 2.58 7.54 -4.16
CA LEU A 36 2.59 7.43 -5.63
C LEU A 36 1.85 6.18 -6.14
N LEU A 37 1.74 5.13 -5.32
CA LEU A 37 1.03 3.90 -5.68
C LEU A 37 -0.49 4.04 -5.62
N HIS A 38 -1.02 5.07 -4.94
CA HIS A 38 -2.46 5.28 -4.78
C HIS A 38 -3.22 5.27 -6.12
N ALA A 39 -2.86 6.17 -7.04
CA ALA A 39 -3.55 6.33 -8.31
C ALA A 39 -3.48 5.08 -9.21
N PRO A 40 -2.30 4.47 -9.47
CA PRO A 40 -2.24 3.29 -10.31
C PRO A 40 -2.88 2.06 -9.66
N PHE A 41 -2.87 1.95 -8.32
CA PHE A 41 -3.61 0.91 -7.62
C PHE A 41 -5.12 1.09 -7.79
N GLU A 42 -5.63 2.31 -7.64
CA GLU A 42 -7.05 2.59 -7.84
C GLU A 42 -7.52 2.22 -9.25
N GLU A 43 -6.73 2.58 -10.27
CA GLU A 43 -6.99 2.20 -11.66
C GLU A 43 -6.99 0.67 -11.83
N LEU A 44 -6.06 -0.03 -11.18
CA LEU A 44 -6.00 -1.49 -11.22
C LEU A 44 -7.25 -2.12 -10.61
N VAL A 45 -7.71 -1.64 -9.44
CA VAL A 45 -8.93 -2.11 -8.79
C VAL A 45 -10.14 -1.86 -9.68
N HIS A 46 -10.24 -0.67 -10.29
CA HIS A 46 -11.32 -0.36 -11.22
C HIS A 46 -11.31 -1.30 -12.43
N ARG A 47 -10.13 -1.54 -13.03
CA ARG A 47 -9.96 -2.34 -14.25
C ARG A 47 -10.23 -3.83 -14.03
N HIS A 48 -9.75 -4.38 -12.92
CA HIS A 48 -9.83 -5.81 -12.64
C HIS A 48 -11.02 -6.20 -11.77
N SER A 49 -11.61 -5.25 -11.04
CA SER A 49 -12.79 -5.46 -10.19
C SER A 49 -12.68 -6.70 -9.30
N PRO A 50 -11.66 -6.78 -8.42
CA PRO A 50 -11.47 -7.96 -7.58
C PRO A 50 -12.62 -8.11 -6.56
N ASP A 51 -12.93 -9.34 -6.17
CA ASP A 51 -13.95 -9.60 -5.15
C ASP A 51 -13.50 -9.23 -3.73
N PHE A 52 -12.17 -9.26 -3.48
CA PHE A 52 -11.59 -8.99 -2.16
C PHE A 52 -10.13 -8.54 -2.26
N ILE A 53 -9.67 -7.73 -1.29
CA ILE A 53 -8.30 -7.22 -1.20
C ILE A 53 -7.66 -7.65 0.12
N PHE A 54 -6.48 -8.28 0.05
CA PHE A 54 -5.66 -8.60 1.23
C PHE A 54 -4.44 -7.70 1.29
N LEU A 55 -4.14 -7.16 2.47
CA LEU A 55 -3.02 -6.23 2.69
C LEU A 55 -2.00 -6.81 3.65
N ASP A 56 -0.73 -6.84 3.24
CA ASP A 56 0.40 -7.22 4.10
C ASP A 56 1.08 -6.00 4.76
N LEU A 57 0.87 -4.80 4.22
CA LEU A 57 1.37 -3.52 4.72
C LEU A 57 0.26 -2.46 4.79
N VAL A 58 0.59 -1.27 5.33
CA VAL A 58 -0.38 -0.24 5.73
C VAL A 58 -0.36 0.99 4.81
N PRO A 59 -0.74 0.88 3.53
CA PRO A 59 -1.26 2.06 2.85
C PRO A 59 -2.64 2.36 3.46
N CYS A 60 -2.74 3.45 4.21
CA CYS A 60 -3.98 3.87 4.87
C CYS A 60 -5.14 4.12 3.86
N TRP A 61 -4.80 4.32 2.59
CA TRP A 61 -5.71 4.59 1.50
C TRP A 61 -6.35 3.34 0.85
N VAL A 62 -5.78 2.13 1.00
CA VAL A 62 -6.35 0.92 0.35
C VAL A 62 -7.77 0.60 0.86
N PRO A 63 -8.07 0.66 2.17
CA PRO A 63 -9.45 0.48 2.65
C PRO A 63 -10.43 1.50 2.08
N GLU A 64 -10.00 2.73 1.82
CA GLU A 64 -10.83 3.78 1.22
C GLU A 64 -11.15 3.46 -0.25
N ILE A 65 -10.15 3.01 -1.02
CA ILE A 65 -10.33 2.52 -2.39
C ILE A 65 -11.27 1.31 -2.40
N ALA A 66 -11.07 0.34 -1.52
CA ALA A 66 -11.93 -0.84 -1.41
C ALA A 66 -13.39 -0.43 -1.15
N ALA A 67 -13.61 0.48 -0.19
CA ALA A 67 -14.93 1.03 0.11
C ALA A 67 -15.55 1.77 -1.09
N LYS A 68 -14.76 2.57 -1.84
CA LYS A 68 -15.22 3.26 -3.04
C LYS A 68 -15.81 2.30 -4.08
N PHE A 69 -15.23 1.12 -4.24
CA PHE A 69 -15.69 0.09 -5.18
C PHE A 69 -16.61 -0.96 -4.55
N SER A 70 -17.02 -0.79 -3.28
CA SER A 70 -17.83 -1.76 -2.52
C SER A 70 -17.19 -3.16 -2.43
N ILE A 71 -15.85 -3.20 -2.30
CA ILE A 71 -15.02 -4.39 -2.21
C ILE A 71 -14.63 -4.63 -0.74
N GLY A 72 -14.63 -5.89 -0.31
CA GLY A 72 -14.12 -6.26 1.01
C GLY A 72 -12.60 -6.18 1.09
N SER A 73 -12.06 -5.71 2.22
CA SER A 73 -10.61 -5.66 2.44
C SER A 73 -10.23 -6.11 3.85
N ALA A 74 -9.10 -6.81 4.00
CA ALA A 74 -8.57 -7.20 5.30
C ALA A 74 -7.04 -7.25 5.33
N PHE A 75 -6.47 -6.99 6.50
CA PHE A 75 -5.04 -7.24 6.74
C PHE A 75 -4.76 -8.73 6.88
N THR A 76 -3.56 -9.15 6.45
CA THR A 76 -3.11 -10.53 6.67
C THR A 76 -2.88 -10.80 8.16
N ALA A 77 -2.91 -12.08 8.54
CA ALA A 77 -2.62 -12.49 9.91
C ALA A 77 -1.21 -12.06 10.38
N ALA A 78 -0.23 -12.04 9.48
CA ALA A 78 1.13 -11.59 9.78
C ALA A 78 1.16 -10.11 10.16
N THR A 79 0.47 -9.26 9.39
CA THR A 79 0.35 -7.83 9.67
C THR A 79 -0.34 -7.57 11.00
N LEU A 80 -1.45 -8.27 11.26
CA LEU A 80 -2.20 -8.14 12.53
C LEU A 80 -1.41 -8.65 13.73
N ALA A 81 -0.60 -9.70 13.57
CA ALA A 81 0.27 -10.20 14.64
C ALA A 81 1.39 -9.21 14.99
N TYR A 82 1.87 -8.44 14.02
CA TYR A 82 2.92 -7.45 14.21
C TYR A 82 2.40 -6.11 14.74
N LEU A 83 1.33 -5.56 14.15
CA LEU A 83 0.80 -4.24 14.47
C LEU A 83 -0.33 -4.24 15.50
N GLY A 84 -0.91 -5.40 15.78
CA GLY A 84 -2.13 -5.53 16.56
C GLY A 84 -3.41 -5.42 15.71
N PRO A 85 -4.59 -5.51 16.35
CA PRO A 85 -5.87 -5.49 15.66
C PRO A 85 -6.12 -4.20 14.88
N GLN A 86 -6.80 -4.30 13.74
CA GLN A 86 -7.16 -3.16 12.88
C GLN A 86 -7.93 -2.04 13.62
N ALA A 87 -8.70 -2.38 14.65
CA ALA A 87 -9.39 -1.41 15.49
C ALA A 87 -8.43 -0.45 16.22
N GLU A 88 -7.22 -0.90 16.55
CA GLU A 88 -6.20 -0.13 17.26
C GLU A 88 -5.36 0.72 16.29
N MET A 89 -5.25 0.29 15.02
CA MET A 89 -4.50 1.01 13.98
C MET A 89 -5.17 2.31 13.51
N LYS A 90 -6.49 2.50 13.74
CA LYS A 90 -7.20 3.75 13.42
C LYS A 90 -6.75 4.96 14.26
N SER A 91 -5.93 4.74 15.29
CA SER A 91 -5.37 5.81 16.14
C SER A 91 -4.07 6.43 15.59
N LEU A 92 -3.52 5.88 14.50
CA LEU A 92 -2.22 6.24 13.94
C LEU A 92 -2.30 7.15 12.70
N SER A 93 -3.50 7.55 12.28
CA SER A 93 -3.77 8.45 11.14
C SER A 93 -4.00 9.89 11.58
#